data_AF-A0A1S8XZN4-F1
#
_entry.id   AF-A0A1S8XZN4-F1
#
_cell.length_a   1.000
_cell.length_b   1.000
_cell.length_c   1.000
_cell.angle_alpha   90.00
_cell.angle_beta   90.00
_cell.angle_gamma   90.00
#
_symmetry.space_group_name_H-M   'P 1'
#
loop_
_entity.id
_entity.type
_entity.pdbx_description
1 polymer ?
#
loop_
_entity_poly.entity_id
_entity_poly.type
_entity_poly.pdbx_seq_one_letter_code
_entity_poly.pdbx_strand_id
1 'polypeptide(L)'
;MTDTTGRNGWPAFTHAKGRRRTGPVCGAVDVPLSRVTEDPHLVTCPDCESLAEIDALPDDATAGDPRVIELLREAKGGNFRKIDGVVVDATTAAAILTVYDALKPATQAKLAALRIDRMAQVAWKVLRPPK
;
A
#
# COMPACT_ATOMS: atom_id res chain seq x y z
N MET A 1 -14.74 15.37 -32.24
CA MET A 1 -14.44 15.58 -30.81
C MET A 1 -15.28 14.58 -30.04
N THR A 2 -14.70 13.46 -29.62
CA THR A 2 -15.39 12.48 -28.79
C THR A 2 -15.36 12.98 -27.35
N ASP A 3 -16.54 13.11 -26.75
CA ASP A 3 -16.70 13.47 -25.34
C ASP A 3 -16.02 12.40 -24.47
N THR A 4 -14.86 12.75 -23.91
CA THR A 4 -14.04 11.89 -23.07
C THR A 4 -14.42 11.99 -21.60
N THR A 5 -15.51 12.69 -21.26
CA THR A 5 -15.90 12.93 -19.87
C THR A 5 -17.07 12.04 -19.43
N GLY A 6 -16.95 11.43 -18.25
CA GLY A 6 -18.07 10.77 -17.59
C GLY A 6 -19.08 11.78 -17.05
N ARG A 7 -20.22 11.29 -16.51
CA ARG A 7 -21.35 12.07 -15.92
C ARG A 7 -20.97 13.18 -14.92
N ASN A 8 -19.71 13.22 -14.49
CA ASN A 8 -19.18 14.08 -13.43
C ASN A 8 -17.98 14.93 -13.90
N GLY A 9 -17.67 14.98 -15.21
CA GLY A 9 -16.55 15.76 -15.77
C GLY A 9 -15.16 15.14 -15.58
N TRP A 10 -15.07 13.90 -15.09
CA TRP A 10 -13.81 13.17 -14.96
C TRP A 10 -13.39 12.57 -16.31
N PRO A 11 -12.11 12.68 -16.72
CA PRO A 11 -11.63 12.06 -17.94
C PRO A 11 -11.72 10.54 -17.85
N ALA A 12 -12.15 9.88 -18.94
CA ALA A 12 -12.04 8.45 -19.07
C ALA A 12 -10.55 8.06 -19.19
N PHE A 13 -9.99 7.48 -18.13
CA PHE A 13 -8.62 6.99 -18.11
C PHE A 13 -8.56 5.47 -18.30
N THR A 14 -7.45 5.02 -18.88
CA THR A 14 -7.05 3.62 -18.82
C THR A 14 -6.05 3.49 -17.68
N HIS A 15 -6.38 2.69 -16.68
CA HIS A 15 -5.58 2.48 -15.48
C HIS A 15 -4.76 1.20 -15.59
N ALA A 16 -3.57 1.21 -15.00
CA ALA A 16 -2.77 0.00 -14.84
C ALA A 16 -3.47 -0.95 -13.85
N LYS A 17 -3.56 -2.24 -14.20
CA LYS A 17 -4.07 -3.29 -13.31
C LYS A 17 -3.11 -3.50 -12.14
N GLY A 18 -3.63 -3.54 -10.92
CA GLY A 18 -2.84 -3.94 -9.77
C GLY A 18 -2.54 -5.45 -9.82
N ARG A 19 -1.29 -5.85 -9.56
CA ARG A 19 -0.90 -7.27 -9.55
C ARG A 19 -1.49 -8.05 -8.38
N ARG A 20 -1.76 -7.36 -7.27
CA ARG A 20 -2.10 -7.96 -5.96
C ARG A 20 -3.53 -7.64 -5.49
N ARG A 21 -4.30 -6.89 -6.29
CA ARG A 21 -5.68 -6.53 -5.97
C ARG A 21 -6.55 -6.55 -7.21
N THR A 22 -7.84 -6.74 -7.01
CA THR A 22 -8.81 -6.58 -8.10
C THR A 22 -8.95 -5.09 -8.40
N GLY A 23 -8.78 -4.70 -9.66
CA GLY A 23 -8.92 -3.31 -10.12
C GLY A 23 -7.59 -2.57 -10.32
N PRO A 24 -7.64 -1.23 -10.43
CA PRO A 24 -6.48 -0.43 -10.83
C PRO A 24 -5.50 -0.16 -9.68
N VAL A 25 -4.22 -0.01 -10.02
CA VAL A 25 -3.09 0.21 -9.08
C VAL A 25 -3.12 1.57 -8.37
N CYS A 26 -3.84 2.56 -8.90
CA CYS A 26 -4.10 3.83 -8.21
C CYS A 26 -5.29 3.80 -7.26
N GLY A 27 -6.16 2.78 -7.36
CA GLY A 27 -7.28 2.59 -6.44
C GLY A 27 -8.54 3.31 -6.89
N ALA A 28 -8.53 3.89 -8.10
CA ALA A 28 -9.68 4.43 -8.80
C ALA A 28 -10.71 3.33 -9.12
N VAL A 29 -11.50 2.95 -8.13
CA VAL A 29 -12.62 2.02 -8.32
C VAL A 29 -13.86 2.79 -8.80
N ASP A 30 -14.70 2.13 -9.58
CA ASP A 30 -16.00 2.64 -10.03
C ASP A 30 -15.99 3.99 -10.78
N VAL A 31 -14.86 4.35 -11.40
CA VAL A 31 -14.78 5.55 -12.24
C VAL A 31 -15.52 5.31 -13.55
N PRO A 32 -16.56 6.10 -13.90
CA PRO A 32 -17.33 5.89 -15.12
C PRO A 32 -16.44 5.94 -16.37
N LEU A 33 -16.69 5.02 -17.31
CA LEU A 33 -15.99 4.92 -18.60
C LEU A 33 -14.48 4.62 -18.51
N SER A 34 -13.94 4.39 -17.32
CA SER A 34 -12.55 3.98 -17.14
C SER A 34 -12.34 2.52 -17.53
N ARG A 35 -11.11 2.18 -17.90
CA ARG A 35 -10.69 0.82 -18.24
C ARG A 35 -9.53 0.40 -17.36
N VAL A 36 -9.35 -0.90 -17.18
CA VAL A 36 -8.19 -1.48 -16.50
C VAL A 36 -7.44 -2.35 -17.51
N THR A 37 -6.14 -2.16 -17.63
CA THR A 37 -5.27 -2.87 -18.58
C THR A 37 -4.03 -3.45 -17.88
N GLU A 38 -3.52 -4.56 -18.38
CA GLU A 38 -2.19 -5.09 -18.01
C GLU A 38 -1.08 -4.56 -18.91
N ASP A 39 -1.42 -4.03 -20.08
CA ASP A 39 -0.46 -3.46 -21.03
C ASP A 39 -0.05 -2.04 -20.60
N PRO A 40 1.22 -1.82 -20.19
CA PRO A 40 1.71 -0.52 -19.75
C PRO A 40 1.59 0.56 -20.82
N HIS A 41 1.67 0.21 -22.11
CA HIS A 41 1.57 1.17 -23.21
C HIS A 41 0.16 1.73 -23.41
N LEU A 42 -0.84 1.08 -22.83
CA LEU A 42 -2.23 1.53 -22.89
C LEU A 42 -2.63 2.36 -21.67
N VAL A 43 -1.75 2.51 -20.65
CA VAL A 43 -2.04 3.27 -19.43
C VAL A 43 -2.01 4.76 -19.71
N THR A 44 -3.09 5.46 -19.38
CA THR A 44 -3.23 6.92 -19.57
C THR A 44 -3.50 7.67 -18.26
N CYS A 45 -3.72 6.95 -17.16
CA CYS A 45 -3.92 7.56 -15.85
C CYS A 45 -2.57 8.07 -15.29
N PRO A 46 -2.43 9.37 -14.98
CA PRO A 46 -1.17 9.94 -14.48
C PRO A 46 -0.79 9.39 -13.09
N ASP A 47 -1.78 9.00 -12.28
CA ASP A 47 -1.52 8.40 -10.97
C ASP A 47 -1.01 6.95 -11.07
N CYS A 48 -1.23 6.29 -12.22
CA CYS A 48 -0.86 4.89 -12.38
C CYS A 48 0.61 4.67 -12.71
N GLU A 49 1.33 5.64 -13.28
CA GLU A 49 2.71 5.44 -13.77
C GLU A 49 3.65 5.04 -12.62
N SER A 50 3.81 5.91 -11.64
CA SER A 50 4.67 5.64 -10.47
C SER A 50 4.17 4.48 -9.61
N LEU A 51 2.85 4.31 -9.49
CA LEU A 51 2.27 3.23 -8.71
C LEU A 51 2.42 1.86 -9.39
N ALA A 52 2.42 1.79 -10.71
CA ALA A 52 2.67 0.55 -11.44
C ALA A 52 4.12 0.09 -11.28
N GLU A 53 5.08 1.01 -11.28
CA GLU A 53 6.48 0.71 -10.99
C GLU A 53 6.65 0.17 -9.56
N ILE A 54 6.07 0.87 -8.57
CA ILE A 54 6.10 0.41 -7.18
C ILE A 54 5.42 -0.95 -7.04
N ASP A 55 4.28 -1.18 -7.68
CA ASP A 55 3.55 -2.46 -7.64
C ASP A 55 4.36 -3.60 -8.27
N ALA A 56 5.18 -3.30 -9.29
CA ALA A 56 6.05 -4.27 -9.96
C ALA A 56 7.27 -4.70 -9.13
N LEU A 57 7.71 -3.91 -8.14
CA LEU A 57 8.80 -4.30 -7.24
C LEU A 57 8.46 -5.60 -6.49
N PRO A 58 9.41 -6.51 -6.27
CA PRO A 58 9.17 -7.68 -5.44
C PRO A 58 8.96 -7.27 -3.98
N ASP A 59 8.18 -8.06 -3.26
CA ASP A 59 8.06 -7.93 -1.81
C ASP A 59 9.25 -8.62 -1.13
N ASP A 60 9.78 -8.00 -0.07
CA ASP A 60 10.74 -8.63 0.83
C ASP A 60 10.07 -9.72 1.70
N ALA A 61 8.79 -9.52 2.03
CA ALA A 61 7.95 -10.45 2.78
C ALA A 61 6.45 -10.17 2.57
N THR A 62 5.62 -11.16 2.88
CA THR A 62 4.15 -11.04 2.92
C THR A 62 3.63 -10.99 4.36
N ALA A 63 2.37 -10.59 4.54
CA ALA A 63 1.74 -10.61 5.86
C ALA A 63 1.86 -12.00 6.52
N GLY A 64 2.23 -12.03 7.80
CA GLY A 64 2.44 -13.26 8.58
C GLY A 64 3.80 -13.94 8.39
N ASP A 65 4.68 -13.43 7.51
CA ASP A 65 6.06 -13.91 7.43
C ASP A 65 6.79 -13.60 8.77
N PRO A 66 7.49 -14.56 9.39
CA PRO A 66 8.20 -14.35 10.65
C PRO A 66 9.27 -13.23 10.58
N ARG A 67 9.72 -12.87 9.38
CA ARG A 67 10.72 -11.81 9.14
C ARG A 67 10.12 -10.40 9.14
N VAL A 68 8.80 -10.23 9.16
CA VAL A 68 8.15 -8.91 9.07
C VAL A 68 8.70 -7.91 10.10
N ILE A 69 8.86 -8.33 11.36
CA ILE A 69 9.37 -7.45 12.41
C ILE A 69 10.82 -7.06 12.16
N GLU A 70 11.66 -7.98 11.66
CA GLU A 70 13.05 -7.68 11.33
C GLU A 70 13.14 -6.70 10.16
N LEU A 71 12.37 -6.94 9.10
CA LEU A 71 12.31 -6.04 7.94
C LEU A 71 11.82 -4.63 8.35
N LEU A 72 10.90 -4.52 9.30
CA LEU A 72 10.51 -3.23 9.87
C LEU A 72 11.68 -2.55 10.61
N ARG A 73 12.53 -3.30 11.32
CA ARG A 73 13.72 -2.73 11.98
C ARG A 73 14.74 -2.23 10.96
N GLU A 74 14.94 -2.96 9.88
CA GLU A 74 15.79 -2.53 8.77
C GLU A 74 15.22 -1.28 8.08
N ALA A 75 13.90 -1.23 7.86
CA ALA A 75 13.23 -0.07 7.26
C ALA A 75 13.36 1.19 8.13
N LYS A 76 13.20 1.04 9.45
CA LYS A 76 13.48 2.09 10.42
C LYS A 76 14.94 2.59 10.35
N GLY A 77 15.88 1.71 10.02
CA GLY A 77 17.29 2.04 9.80
C GLY A 77 17.59 2.80 8.50
N GLY A 78 16.58 3.11 7.68
CA GLY A 78 16.71 3.85 6.42
C GLY A 78 16.74 2.96 5.17
N ASN A 79 16.55 1.64 5.31
CA ASN A 79 16.42 0.76 4.15
C ASN A 79 15.02 0.88 3.52
N PHE A 80 14.95 0.79 2.21
CA PHE A 80 13.68 0.63 1.51
C PHE A 80 13.20 -0.80 1.66
N ARG A 81 11.99 -1.00 2.21
CA ARG A 81 11.35 -2.33 2.30
C ARG A 81 9.95 -2.29 1.71
N LYS A 82 9.63 -3.29 0.90
CA LYS A 82 8.27 -3.55 0.42
C LYS A 82 7.73 -4.80 1.10
N ILE A 83 6.73 -4.63 1.97
CA ILE A 83 6.16 -5.71 2.76
C ILE A 83 4.66 -5.76 2.51
N ASP A 84 4.14 -6.92 2.12
CA ASP A 84 2.73 -7.15 1.81
C ASP A 84 2.15 -6.16 0.79
N GLY A 85 2.93 -5.82 -0.24
CA GLY A 85 2.59 -4.87 -1.29
C GLY A 85 2.71 -3.40 -0.90
N VAL A 86 3.16 -3.11 0.33
CA VAL A 86 3.29 -1.75 0.86
C VAL A 86 4.76 -1.38 0.99
N VAL A 87 5.13 -0.25 0.39
CA VAL A 87 6.43 0.38 0.67
C VAL A 87 6.38 0.99 2.07
N VAL A 88 7.29 0.58 2.93
CA VAL A 88 7.35 1.04 4.32
C VAL A 88 8.52 2.00 4.47
N ASP A 89 8.22 3.26 4.75
CA ASP A 89 9.22 4.27 5.11
C ASP A 89 9.65 4.15 6.58
N ALA A 90 10.76 4.80 6.93
CA ALA A 90 11.34 4.77 8.27
C ALA A 90 10.39 5.29 9.37
N THR A 91 9.54 6.29 9.07
CA THR A 91 8.58 6.85 10.02
C THR A 91 7.46 5.86 10.31
N THR A 92 6.90 5.26 9.26
CA THR A 92 5.86 4.23 9.38
C THR A 92 6.40 3.01 10.14
N ALA A 93 7.61 2.55 9.80
CA ALA A 93 8.27 1.47 10.52
C ALA A 93 8.51 1.81 11.99
N ALA A 94 9.01 3.02 12.30
CA ALA A 94 9.22 3.46 13.67
C ALA A 94 7.93 3.49 14.48
N ALA A 95 6.84 4.01 13.92
CA ALA A 95 5.53 4.04 14.58
C ALA A 95 5.03 2.64 14.95
N ILE A 96 5.11 1.69 13.99
CA ILE A 96 4.73 0.29 14.23
C ILE A 96 5.61 -0.33 15.32
N LEU A 97 6.92 -0.16 15.24
CA LEU A 97 7.87 -0.74 16.19
C LEU A 97 7.71 -0.16 17.59
N THR A 98 7.42 1.14 17.74
CA THR A 98 7.14 1.75 19.05
C THR A 98 5.96 1.08 19.75
N VAL A 99 4.89 0.79 19.01
CA VAL A 99 3.74 0.08 19.59
C VAL A 99 4.08 -1.39 19.83
N TYR A 100 4.71 -2.06 18.87
CA TYR A 100 5.10 -3.47 18.99
C TYR A 100 6.00 -3.72 20.22
N ASP A 101 7.03 -2.90 20.41
CA ASP A 101 8.01 -3.04 21.49
C ASP A 101 7.39 -2.75 22.88
N ALA A 102 6.26 -2.04 22.95
CA ALA A 102 5.52 -1.77 24.19
C ALA A 102 4.53 -2.90 24.59
N LEU A 103 4.27 -3.86 23.70
CA LEU A 103 3.28 -4.92 23.90
C LEU A 103 3.86 -6.16 24.60
N LYS A 104 3.00 -6.89 25.32
CA LYS A 104 3.32 -8.23 25.83
C LYS A 104 3.43 -9.25 24.68
N PRO A 105 4.18 -10.35 24.83
CA PRO A 105 4.43 -11.31 23.73
C PRO A 105 3.18 -11.83 23.02
N ALA A 106 2.12 -12.17 23.78
CA ALA A 106 0.86 -12.64 23.19
C ALA A 106 0.18 -11.59 22.30
N THR A 107 0.32 -10.31 22.61
CA THR A 107 -0.24 -9.20 21.81
C THR A 107 0.70 -8.79 20.69
N GLN A 108 2.01 -8.91 20.87
CA GLN A 108 2.99 -8.77 19.79
C GLN A 108 2.70 -9.75 18.66
N ALA A 109 2.45 -11.03 18.97
CA ALA A 109 2.10 -12.04 17.98
C ALA A 109 0.83 -11.66 17.19
N LYS A 110 -0.19 -11.12 17.88
CA LYS A 110 -1.42 -10.64 17.24
C LYS A 110 -1.17 -9.46 16.32
N LEU A 111 -0.32 -8.50 16.73
CA LEU A 111 0.03 -7.34 15.90
C LEU A 111 0.85 -7.76 14.67
N ALA A 112 1.84 -8.64 14.84
CA ALA A 112 2.68 -9.16 13.75
C ALA A 112 1.92 -10.01 12.72
N ALA A 113 0.78 -10.59 13.11
CA ALA A 113 -0.09 -11.32 12.21
C ALA A 113 -0.99 -10.43 11.34
N LEU A 114 -1.05 -9.11 11.62
CA LEU A 114 -1.82 -8.19 10.80
C LEU A 114 -1.10 -7.88 9.48
N ARG A 115 -1.87 -7.44 8.49
CA ARG A 115 -1.33 -6.79 7.30
C ARG A 115 -0.66 -5.46 7.68
N ILE A 116 0.35 -5.06 6.91
CA ILE A 116 1.16 -3.87 7.20
C ILE A 116 0.34 -2.59 7.29
N ASP A 117 -0.66 -2.41 6.41
CA ASP A 117 -1.59 -1.29 6.46
C ASP A 117 -2.36 -1.22 7.78
N ARG A 118 -2.74 -2.39 8.32
CA ARG A 118 -3.43 -2.49 9.61
C ARG A 118 -2.51 -2.31 10.80
N MET A 119 -1.28 -2.79 10.73
CA MET A 119 -0.25 -2.48 11.74
C MET A 119 -0.05 -0.97 11.83
N ALA A 120 0.13 -0.28 10.70
CA ALA A 120 0.29 1.17 10.64
C ALA A 120 -0.95 1.90 11.19
N GLN A 121 -2.16 1.47 10.80
CA GLN A 121 -3.40 2.06 11.30
C GLN A 121 -3.52 1.95 12.83
N VAL A 122 -3.23 0.78 13.38
CA VAL A 122 -3.24 0.57 14.85
C VAL A 122 -2.18 1.44 15.51
N ALA A 123 -0.96 1.47 14.97
CA ALA A 123 0.13 2.26 15.52
C ALA A 123 -0.24 3.75 15.60
N TRP A 124 -0.77 4.32 14.53
CA TRP A 124 -1.15 5.73 14.51
C TRP A 124 -2.34 6.04 15.42
N LYS A 125 -3.31 5.14 15.55
CA LYS A 125 -4.42 5.30 16.51
C LYS A 125 -3.94 5.34 17.96
N VAL A 126 -2.93 4.54 18.29
CA VAL A 126 -2.34 4.49 19.64
C VAL A 126 -1.48 5.73 19.90
N LEU A 127 -0.63 6.12 18.94
CA LEU A 127 0.29 7.26 19.09
C LEU A 127 -0.42 8.62 18.99
N ARG A 128 -1.54 8.69 18.26
CA ARG A 128 -2.33 9.90 18.04
C ARG A 128 -3.82 9.57 18.20
N PRO A 129 -4.29 9.40 19.46
CA PRO A 129 -5.70 9.11 19.70
C PRO A 129 -6.56 10.27 19.17
N PRO A 130 -7.72 9.96 18.55
CA PRO A 130 -8.67 10.99 18.17
C PRO A 130 -9.10 11.78 19.42
N LYS A 131 -9.27 13.09 19.26
CA LYS A 131 -9.84 13.96 20.30
C LYS A 131 -11.32 13.66 20.50
#